data_AF-A0A936ZCJ5-F1
#
_entry.id   AF-A0A936ZCJ5-F1
#
_cell.length_a   1.000
_cell.length_b   1.000
_cell.length_c   1.000
_cell.angle_alpha   90.00
_cell.angle_beta   90.00
_cell.angle_gamma   90.00
#
_symmetry.space_group_name_H-M   'P 1'
#
loop_
_entity.id
_entity.type
_entity.pdbx_description
1 polymer ?
#
loop_
_entity_poly.entity_id
_entity_poly.type
_entity_poly.pdbx_seq_one_letter_code
_entity_poly.pdbx_strand_id
1 'polypeptide(L)'
;MNELLAHAEELQHTYATATPAARLRAIRQRLASAHAEMGPARLVTMVGAVEALARSLIVHAAGRPASTAVMRHRQFRDTGAVELVEEVLRLRAAPGPSEMFGADVWQRFEAALRYRDLIVHECTYIGRDAHSELISAATTVLRALIELAGLDSGLQAVA
;
A
#
# COMPACT_ATOMS: atom_id res chain seq x y z
N MET A 1 -22.60 14.78 -16.87
CA MET A 1 -21.47 14.41 -15.99
C MET A 1 -20.39 13.85 -16.88
N ASN A 2 -19.14 14.30 -16.74
CA ASN A 2 -18.04 13.80 -17.57
C ASN A 2 -17.84 12.30 -17.29
N GLU A 3 -17.95 11.45 -18.32
CA GLU A 3 -17.85 10.00 -18.20
C GLU A 3 -16.54 9.55 -17.54
N LEU A 4 -15.44 10.27 -17.77
CA LEU A 4 -14.14 9.98 -17.15
C LEU A 4 -14.16 10.22 -15.63
N LEU A 5 -14.85 11.27 -15.18
CA LEU A 5 -14.99 11.56 -13.75
C LEU A 5 -15.92 10.55 -13.07
N ALA A 6 -17.01 10.16 -13.75
CA ALA A 6 -17.91 9.11 -13.27
C ALA A 6 -17.18 7.77 -13.10
N HIS A 7 -16.33 7.39 -14.06
CA HIS A 7 -15.53 6.17 -13.96
C HIS A 7 -14.53 6.21 -12.80
N ALA A 8 -13.87 7.35 -12.55
CA ALA A 8 -12.98 7.50 -11.41
C ALA A 8 -13.71 7.35 -10.06
N GLU A 9 -14.93 7.86 -9.96
CA GLU A 9 -15.79 7.68 -8.78
C GLU A 9 -16.24 6.22 -8.60
N GLU A 10 -16.60 5.55 -9.70
CA GLU A 10 -16.96 4.12 -9.71
C GLU A 10 -15.79 3.23 -9.27
N LEU A 11 -14.58 3.51 -9.75
CA LEU A 11 -13.37 2.82 -9.31
C LEU A 11 -13.12 3.01 -7.82
N GLN A 12 -13.29 4.24 -7.31
CA GLN A 12 -13.15 4.52 -5.88
C GLN A 12 -14.20 3.75 -5.06
N HIS A 13 -15.45 3.72 -5.51
CA HIS A 13 -16.50 2.95 -4.86
C HIS A 13 -16.18 1.46 -4.83
N THR A 14 -15.74 0.91 -5.96
CA THR A 14 -15.33 -0.49 -6.11
C THR A 14 -14.20 -0.85 -5.14
N TYR A 15 -13.19 0.01 -5.01
CA TYR A 15 -12.08 -0.23 -4.08
C TYR A 15 -12.46 -0.07 -2.62
N ALA A 16 -13.41 0.82 -2.30
CA ALA A 16 -13.91 0.97 -0.94
C ALA A 16 -14.68 -0.26 -0.46
N THR A 17 -15.47 -0.88 -1.34
CA THR A 17 -16.31 -2.04 -1.00
C THR A 17 -15.57 -3.37 -1.16
N ALA A 18 -14.49 -3.42 -1.93
CA ALA A 18 -13.66 -4.62 -2.08
C ALA A 18 -13.05 -5.09 -0.76
N THR A 19 -13.19 -6.39 -0.47
CA THR A 19 -12.56 -7.03 0.70
C THR A 19 -11.03 -6.96 0.58
N PRO A 20 -10.29 -7.08 1.70
CA PRO A 20 -8.82 -7.10 1.67
C PRO A 20 -8.24 -8.18 0.75
N ALA A 21 -8.83 -9.37 0.71
CA ALA A 21 -8.41 -10.44 -0.21
C ALA A 21 -8.64 -10.05 -1.68
N ALA A 22 -9.79 -9.46 -2.02
CA ALA A 22 -10.05 -8.98 -3.37
C ALA A 22 -9.09 -7.85 -3.76
N ARG A 23 -8.79 -6.94 -2.83
CA ARG A 23 -7.83 -5.85 -3.03
C ARG A 23 -6.42 -6.37 -3.26
N LEU A 24 -5.99 -7.37 -2.48
CA LEU A 24 -4.69 -8.02 -2.65
C LEU A 24 -4.54 -8.67 -4.04
N ARG A 25 -5.60 -9.30 -4.58
CA ARG A 25 -5.57 -9.84 -5.94
C ARG A 25 -5.32 -8.76 -7.00
N ALA A 26 -6.00 -7.62 -6.91
CA ALA A 26 -5.77 -6.49 -7.81
C ALA A 26 -4.35 -5.91 -7.67
N ILE A 27 -3.85 -5.80 -6.44
CA ILE A 27 -2.47 -5.39 -6.16
C ILE A 27 -1.48 -6.34 -6.85
N ARG A 28 -1.66 -7.65 -6.70
CA ARG A 28 -0.78 -8.66 -7.35
C ARG A 28 -0.77 -8.55 -8.86
N GLN A 29 -1.94 -8.40 -9.48
CA GLN A 29 -2.05 -8.22 -10.92
C GLN A 29 -1.26 -6.99 -11.37
N ARG A 30 -1.38 -5.87 -10.64
CA ARG A 30 -0.62 -4.65 -10.93
C ARG A 30 0.88 -4.83 -10.75
N LEU A 31 1.31 -5.48 -9.66
CA LEU A 31 2.72 -5.76 -9.39
C LEU A 31 3.35 -6.70 -10.43
N ALA A 32 2.59 -7.67 -10.92
CA ALA A 32 3.05 -8.57 -11.98
C ALA A 32 3.30 -7.81 -13.30
N SER A 33 2.40 -6.89 -13.68
CA SER A 33 2.61 -6.03 -14.85
C SER A 33 3.76 -5.04 -14.66
N ALA A 34 3.94 -4.51 -13.44
CA ALA A 34 5.03 -3.60 -13.10
C ALA A 34 6.39 -4.31 -12.97
N HIS A 35 6.45 -5.65 -13.04
CA HIS A 35 7.72 -6.37 -13.00
C HIS A 35 8.64 -5.99 -14.17
N ALA A 36 8.05 -5.68 -15.33
CA ALA A 36 8.75 -5.20 -16.52
C ALA A 36 9.20 -3.74 -16.41
N GLU A 37 8.65 -2.98 -15.46
CA GLU A 37 9.02 -1.59 -15.20
C GLU A 37 10.17 -1.57 -14.19
N MET A 38 11.35 -1.09 -14.58
CA MET A 38 12.47 -0.84 -13.65
C MET A 38 12.49 0.62 -13.19
N GLY A 39 12.88 0.87 -11.94
CA GLY A 39 13.12 2.22 -11.42
C GLY A 39 11.90 2.92 -10.79
N PRO A 40 11.66 4.22 -11.07
CA PRO A 40 10.69 5.04 -10.34
C PRO A 40 9.26 4.51 -10.36
N ALA A 41 8.79 4.05 -11.53
CA ALA A 41 7.42 3.56 -11.67
C ALA A 41 7.15 2.35 -10.78
N ARG A 42 8.14 1.47 -10.62
CA ARG A 42 8.06 0.32 -9.71
C ARG A 42 8.08 0.74 -8.24
N LEU A 43 8.90 1.74 -7.87
CA LEU A 43 8.88 2.28 -6.51
C LEU A 43 7.52 2.88 -6.16
N VAL A 44 6.99 3.76 -7.02
CA VAL A 44 5.66 4.38 -6.86
C VAL A 44 4.58 3.29 -6.73
N THR A 45 4.64 2.27 -7.58
CA THR A 45 3.68 1.17 -7.58
C THR A 45 3.77 0.32 -6.30
N MET A 46 4.97 0.10 -5.77
CA MET A 46 5.16 -0.68 -4.54
C MET A 46 4.67 0.09 -3.30
N VAL A 47 4.99 1.38 -3.17
CA VAL A 47 4.45 2.23 -2.09
C VAL A 47 2.92 2.30 -2.17
N GLY A 48 2.39 2.50 -3.37
CA GLY A 48 0.94 2.51 -3.60
C GLY A 48 0.27 1.17 -3.28
N ALA A 49 0.95 0.04 -3.43
CA ALA A 49 0.47 -1.28 -3.02
C ALA A 49 0.34 -1.39 -1.49
N VAL A 50 1.33 -0.89 -0.75
CA VAL A 50 1.28 -0.84 0.72
C VAL A 50 0.11 0.04 1.18
N GLU A 51 -0.02 1.25 0.66
CA GLU A 51 -1.14 2.16 0.97
C GLU A 51 -2.50 1.52 0.68
N ALA A 52 -2.62 0.92 -0.50
CA ALA A 52 -3.85 0.30 -0.96
C ALA A 52 -4.29 -0.86 -0.07
N LEU A 53 -3.36 -1.71 0.38
CA LEU A 53 -3.68 -2.82 1.27
C LEU A 53 -3.95 -2.31 2.68
N ALA A 54 -3.10 -1.46 3.24
CA ALA A 54 -3.27 -0.92 4.59
C ALA A 54 -4.62 -0.21 4.75
N ARG A 55 -5.01 0.64 3.79
CA ARG A 55 -6.34 1.28 3.76
C ARG A 55 -7.47 0.26 3.73
N SER A 56 -7.36 -0.78 2.91
CA SER A 56 -8.39 -1.83 2.84
C SER A 56 -8.51 -2.59 4.17
N LEU A 57 -7.40 -2.91 4.82
CA LEU A 57 -7.37 -3.58 6.13
C LEU A 57 -8.04 -2.72 7.22
N ILE A 58 -7.82 -1.40 7.21
CA ILE A 58 -8.48 -0.48 8.13
C ILE A 58 -9.99 -0.44 7.84
N VAL A 59 -10.38 -0.21 6.59
CA VAL A 59 -11.80 -0.07 6.19
C VAL A 59 -12.63 -1.29 6.63
N HIS A 60 -12.04 -2.47 6.52
CA HIS A 60 -12.67 -3.78 6.80
C HIS A 60 -12.17 -4.43 8.10
N ALA A 61 -11.65 -3.67 9.06
CA ALA A 61 -11.22 -4.22 10.34
C ALA A 61 -12.38 -4.89 11.10
N ALA A 62 -12.07 -5.86 11.95
CA ALA A 62 -13.09 -6.62 12.70
C ALA A 62 -14.02 -5.70 13.53
N GLY A 63 -15.29 -6.07 13.62
CA GLY A 63 -16.32 -5.28 14.33
C GLY A 63 -16.85 -4.09 13.53
N ARG A 64 -16.39 -3.87 12.30
CA ARG A 64 -16.87 -2.78 11.43
C ARG A 64 -17.93 -3.28 10.45
N PRO A 65 -19.13 -2.67 10.40
CA PRO A 65 -20.14 -3.03 9.41
C PRO A 65 -19.68 -2.73 7.98
N ALA A 66 -20.00 -3.61 7.03
CA ALA A 66 -19.68 -3.41 5.61
C ALA A 66 -20.37 -2.17 5.02
N SER A 67 -21.55 -1.80 5.52
CA SER A 67 -22.31 -0.61 5.09
C SER A 67 -21.58 0.71 5.27
N THR A 68 -20.54 0.74 6.12
CA THR A 68 -19.76 1.95 6.42
C THR A 68 -18.42 1.97 5.68
N ALA A 69 -18.15 1.00 4.81
CA ALA A 69 -16.87 0.87 4.10
C ALA A 69 -16.56 2.09 3.22
N VAL A 70 -17.54 2.60 2.45
CA VAL A 70 -17.38 3.79 1.60
C VAL A 70 -17.03 5.03 2.41
N MET A 71 -17.74 5.25 3.52
CA MET A 71 -17.48 6.38 4.41
C MET A 71 -16.07 6.32 5.01
N ARG A 72 -15.66 5.15 5.52
CA ARG A 72 -14.30 4.98 6.06
C ARG A 72 -13.24 5.11 4.99
N HIS A 73 -13.46 4.57 3.80
CA HIS A 73 -12.51 4.71 2.71
C HIS A 73 -12.29 6.19 2.36
N ARG A 74 -13.36 7.01 2.37
CA ARG A 74 -13.22 8.47 2.20
C ARG A 74 -12.42 9.11 3.33
N GLN A 75 -12.66 8.72 4.59
CA GLN A 75 -11.93 9.22 5.75
C GLN A 75 -10.42 8.94 5.69
N PHE A 76 -10.03 7.77 5.20
CA PHE A 76 -8.63 7.33 5.11
C PHE A 76 -8.01 7.52 3.71
N ARG A 77 -8.69 8.25 2.82
CA ARG A 77 -8.26 8.41 1.43
C ARG A 77 -6.92 9.14 1.34
N ASP A 78 -6.84 10.27 2.03
CA ASP A 78 -5.72 11.20 1.97
C ASP A 78 -4.70 10.96 3.10
N THR A 79 -4.86 9.86 3.84
CA THR A 79 -3.89 9.40 4.84
C THR A 79 -2.69 8.75 4.15
N GLY A 80 -1.47 9.12 4.57
CA GLY A 80 -0.21 8.60 4.06
C GLY A 80 0.04 7.14 4.44
N ALA A 81 0.97 6.48 3.74
CA ALA A 81 1.25 5.06 3.96
C ALA A 81 1.75 4.76 5.38
N VAL A 82 2.53 5.66 5.98
CA VAL A 82 3.10 5.51 7.32
C VAL A 82 1.97 5.42 8.35
N GLU A 83 1.08 6.40 8.35
CA GLU A 83 -0.03 6.48 9.30
C GLU A 83 -1.03 5.33 9.06
N LEU A 84 -1.24 4.92 7.81
CA LEU A 84 -2.07 3.76 7.48
C LEU A 84 -1.46 2.46 8.05
N VAL A 85 -0.15 2.26 7.92
CA VAL A 85 0.52 1.06 8.45
C VAL A 85 0.43 1.03 9.97
N GLU A 86 0.74 2.16 10.63
CA GLU A 86 0.64 2.28 12.09
C GLU A 86 -0.77 1.99 12.60
N GLU A 87 -1.79 2.52 11.94
CA GLU A 87 -3.19 2.27 12.29
C GLU A 87 -3.56 0.79 12.11
N VAL A 88 -3.04 0.10 11.10
CA VAL A 88 -3.22 -1.36 10.96
C VAL A 88 -2.60 -2.10 12.13
N LEU A 89 -1.35 -1.80 12.49
CA LEU A 89 -0.65 -2.45 13.60
C LEU A 89 -1.42 -2.24 14.91
N ARG A 90 -1.88 -1.01 15.16
CA ARG A 90 -2.69 -0.64 16.33
C ARG A 90 -4.01 -1.43 16.38
N LEU A 91 -4.74 -1.51 15.27
CA LEU A 91 -6.00 -2.27 15.18
C LEU A 91 -5.81 -3.78 15.39
N ARG A 92 -4.60 -4.29 15.17
CA ARG A 92 -4.23 -5.70 15.33
C ARG A 92 -3.52 -5.99 16.65
N ALA A 93 -3.33 -4.99 17.51
CA ALA A 93 -2.54 -5.09 18.74
C ALA A 93 -1.12 -5.66 18.47
N ALA A 94 -0.56 -5.34 17.30
CA ALA A 94 0.80 -5.72 16.93
C ALA A 94 1.82 -4.71 17.50
N PRO A 95 3.11 -5.08 17.62
CA PRO A 95 4.16 -4.15 17.96
C PRO A 95 4.23 -2.94 17.00
N GLY A 96 4.87 -1.87 17.45
CA GLY A 96 5.09 -0.68 16.62
C GLY A 96 5.94 -0.99 15.37
N PRO A 97 5.95 -0.11 14.34
CA PRO A 97 6.59 -0.40 13.06
C PRO A 97 8.07 -0.80 13.16
N SER A 98 8.86 -0.09 13.97
CA SER A 98 10.29 -0.38 14.12
C SER A 98 10.57 -1.75 14.76
N GLU A 99 9.68 -2.23 15.62
CA GLU A 99 9.79 -3.55 16.24
C GLU A 99 9.25 -4.64 15.29
N MET A 100 8.11 -4.38 14.65
CA MET A 100 7.47 -5.33 13.73
C MET A 100 8.30 -5.58 12.46
N PHE A 101 8.90 -4.54 11.88
CA PHE A 101 9.61 -4.63 10.60
C PHE A 101 11.14 -4.59 10.75
N GLY A 102 11.64 -4.16 11.92
CA GLY A 102 13.03 -3.75 12.11
C GLY A 102 13.23 -2.27 11.78
N ALA A 103 13.98 -1.56 12.62
CA ALA A 103 14.18 -0.11 12.52
C ALA A 103 14.74 0.32 11.15
N ASP A 104 15.73 -0.40 10.62
CA ASP A 104 16.35 -0.09 9.33
C ASP A 104 15.38 -0.26 8.15
N VAL A 105 14.55 -1.30 8.19
CA VAL A 105 13.52 -1.54 7.16
C VAL A 105 12.47 -0.44 7.20
N TRP A 106 12.04 -0.07 8.41
CA TRP A 106 11.06 0.99 8.58
C TRP A 106 11.57 2.34 8.10
N GLN A 107 12.80 2.72 8.47
CA GLN A 107 13.40 3.97 8.01
C GLN A 107 13.56 4.01 6.49
N ARG A 108 13.94 2.90 5.86
CA ARG A 108 14.01 2.78 4.39
C ARG A 108 12.62 2.89 3.76
N PHE A 109 11.58 2.36 4.39
CA PHE A 109 10.21 2.52 3.91
C PHE A 109 9.74 3.97 4.00
N GLU A 110 10.02 4.68 5.10
CA GLU A 110 9.75 6.12 5.22
C GLU A 110 10.49 6.91 4.12
N ALA A 111 11.74 6.56 3.81
CA ALA A 111 12.47 7.13 2.69
C ALA A 111 11.79 6.82 1.34
N ALA A 112 11.27 5.60 1.16
CA ALA A 112 10.57 5.20 -0.07
C ALA A 112 9.33 6.08 -0.34
N LEU A 113 8.59 6.46 0.72
CA LEU A 113 7.47 7.41 0.60
C LEU A 113 7.96 8.78 0.11
N ARG A 114 8.99 9.35 0.76
CA ARG A 114 9.53 10.66 0.37
C ARG A 114 9.98 10.67 -1.09
N TYR A 115 10.61 9.59 -1.51
CA TYR A 115 11.04 9.41 -2.89
C TYR A 115 9.86 9.24 -3.87
N ARG A 116 8.81 8.51 -3.50
CA ARG A 116 7.55 8.44 -4.27
C ARG A 116 6.98 9.85 -4.45
N ASP A 117 6.93 10.64 -3.40
CA ASP A 117 6.38 12.00 -3.43
C ASP A 117 7.21 12.90 -4.35
N LEU A 118 8.55 12.84 -4.28
CA LEU A 118 9.43 13.56 -5.20
C LEU A 118 9.18 13.15 -6.66
N ILE A 119 9.11 11.85 -6.96
CA ILE A 119 8.85 11.36 -8.32
C ILE A 119 7.52 11.92 -8.85
N VAL A 120 6.47 11.88 -8.02
CA VAL A 120 5.11 12.25 -8.43
C VAL A 120 4.92 13.77 -8.52
N HIS A 121 5.41 14.52 -7.54
CA HIS A 121 5.14 15.96 -7.42
C HIS A 121 6.18 16.83 -8.11
N GLU A 122 7.44 16.40 -8.13
CA GLU A 122 8.53 17.15 -8.77
C GLU A 122 8.87 16.61 -10.16
N CYS A 123 8.15 15.57 -10.63
CA CYS A 123 8.37 14.94 -11.94
C CYS A 123 9.85 14.53 -12.14
N THR A 124 10.47 13.98 -11.09
CA THR A 124 11.92 13.71 -11.06
C THR A 124 12.25 12.21 -11.13
N TYR A 125 13.54 11.92 -11.35
CA TYR A 125 14.12 10.59 -11.33
C TYR A 125 15.17 10.50 -10.22
N ILE A 126 15.23 9.37 -9.53
CA ILE A 126 16.21 9.11 -8.46
C ILE A 126 17.31 8.23 -9.04
N GLY A 127 18.58 8.53 -8.74
CA GLY A 127 19.72 7.70 -9.16
C GLY A 127 19.48 6.20 -8.91
N ARG A 128 19.91 5.36 -9.87
CA ARG A 128 19.58 3.91 -9.90
C ARG A 128 19.90 3.17 -8.61
N ASP A 129 20.93 3.61 -7.89
CA ASP A 129 21.51 2.90 -6.76
C ASP A 129 20.58 2.81 -5.54
N ALA A 130 19.63 3.74 -5.39
CA ALA A 130 18.72 3.75 -4.23
C ALA A 130 17.44 2.91 -4.43
N HIS A 131 17.03 2.59 -5.66
CA HIS A 131 15.71 2.00 -5.91
C HIS A 131 15.54 0.59 -5.33
N SER A 132 16.59 -0.24 -5.37
CA SER A 132 16.52 -1.64 -4.93
C SER A 132 16.20 -1.72 -3.43
N GLU A 133 16.91 -0.94 -2.60
CA GLU A 133 16.70 -0.94 -1.16
C GLU A 133 15.32 -0.40 -0.76
N LEU A 134 14.87 0.66 -1.41
CA LEU A 134 13.55 1.27 -1.14
C LEU A 134 12.40 0.33 -1.55
N ILE A 135 12.52 -0.31 -2.72
CA ILE A 135 11.54 -1.31 -3.18
C ILE A 135 11.55 -2.53 -2.25
N SER A 136 12.73 -2.98 -1.81
CA SER A 136 12.85 -4.10 -0.87
C SER A 136 12.19 -3.81 0.47
N ALA A 137 12.39 -2.61 1.03
CA ALA A 137 11.74 -2.18 2.27
C ALA A 137 10.21 -2.15 2.12
N ALA A 138 9.69 -1.54 1.04
CA ALA A 138 8.25 -1.50 0.79
C ALA A 138 7.66 -2.90 0.55
N THR A 139 8.41 -3.80 -0.10
CA THR A 139 8.03 -5.21 -0.27
C THR A 139 7.94 -5.93 1.07
N THR A 140 8.89 -5.69 1.97
CA THR A 140 8.92 -6.28 3.31
C THR A 140 7.72 -5.84 4.14
N VAL A 141 7.41 -4.54 4.15
CA VAL A 141 6.21 -4.01 4.80
C VAL A 141 4.94 -4.61 4.19
N LEU A 142 4.84 -4.68 2.86
CA LEU A 142 3.68 -5.27 2.20
C LEU A 142 3.46 -6.73 2.62
N ARG A 143 4.51 -7.56 2.65
CA ARG A 143 4.42 -8.96 3.09
C ARG A 143 3.98 -9.08 4.54
N ALA A 144 4.58 -8.31 5.43
CA ALA A 144 4.21 -8.33 6.83
C ALA A 144 2.74 -7.93 7.06
N LEU A 145 2.19 -6.97 6.30
CA LEU A 145 0.76 -6.65 6.35
C LEU A 145 -0.13 -7.80 5.86
N ILE A 146 0.30 -8.51 4.81
CA ILE A 146 -0.42 -9.67 4.27
C ILE A 146 -0.46 -10.80 5.30
N GLU A 147 0.68 -11.10 5.92
CA GLU A 147 0.81 -12.12 6.96
C GLU A 147 -0.02 -11.75 8.21
N LEU A 148 0.09 -10.51 8.69
CA LEU A 148 -0.68 -10.01 9.84
C LEU A 148 -2.19 -10.08 9.60
N ALA A 149 -2.62 -9.92 8.34
CA ALA A 149 -4.01 -10.01 7.95
C ALA A 149 -4.51 -11.46 7.74
N GLY A 150 -3.63 -12.47 7.84
CA GLY A 150 -3.96 -13.86 7.54
C GLY A 150 -4.34 -14.08 6.08
N LEU A 151 -3.85 -13.23 5.17
CA LEU A 151 -4.07 -13.36 3.74
C LEU A 151 -3.02 -14.29 3.14
N ASP A 152 -3.39 -15.09 2.14
CA ASP A 152 -2.44 -15.91 1.38
C ASP A 152 -1.30 -15.01 0.87
N SER A 153 -0.03 -15.41 0.99
CA SER A 153 1.12 -14.53 0.78
C SER A 153 1.48 -14.38 -0.69
N GLY A 154 1.44 -15.45 -1.51
CA GLY A 154 1.54 -15.48 -2.99
C GLY A 154 2.62 -14.62 -3.69
N LEU A 155 3.41 -13.86 -2.94
CA LEU A 155 4.47 -12.95 -3.36
C LEU A 155 5.77 -13.71 -3.23
N GLN A 156 6.34 -14.16 -4.35
CA GLN A 156 7.65 -14.78 -4.35
C GLN A 156 8.72 -13.78 -3.86
N ALA A 157 9.70 -14.31 -3.12
CA ALA A 157 10.93 -13.59 -2.75
C ALA A 157 11.62 -13.08 -4.01
N VAL A 158 11.61 -11.77 -4.24
CA VAL A 158 12.51 -11.16 -5.22
C VAL A 158 13.84 -10.98 -4.49
N ALA A 159 14.79 -11.86 -4.77
CA ALA A 159 16.19 -11.70 -4.41
C ALA A 159 16.86 -10.70 -5.36
#